data_AF-A0A0R3X1M1-F1
#
_entry.id   AF-A0A0R3X1M1-F1
#
_cell.length_a   1.000
_cell.length_b   1.000
_cell.length_c   1.000
_cell.angle_alpha   90.00
_cell.angle_beta   90.00
_cell.angle_gamma   90.00
#
_symmetry.space_group_name_H-M   'P 1'
#
loop_
_entity.id
_entity.type
_entity.pdbx_description
1 polymer ?
#
loop_
_entity_poly.entity_id
_entity_poly.type
_entity_poly.pdbx_seq_one_letter_code
_entity_poly.pdbx_strand_id
1 'polypeptide(L)'
;MEVLSAATGSHQEEVEWRFSPVMQVVLGAVLSDTVKELAMLHKAASCGASVLQTLPAEEDNNAEKNSDTLIRELNRIFFETLVRFERCRREDYIALEDGSFRKLSEDESTLRTFLEEVEKLIDIFQILEREIDVWGTFKSLRMHCDGKQAVVDMPLDMAKTIMDKDQMIKFMHEKIHETEKHFENQRLFYDEVIRRLKHEWQEARQLAKMSYQYLKQSYSQRAELYSIMCDEETGALTDSAHSFRQRINTEKRLINETSSCLFAELDLHANHLKYLQSLTKVEELTSELEAMTASLEKLCKDHEKLKVEYAQCEQVVLDYKTAEERRRLDEEINQKVLVGIFQVQAWWRAIIVMRGIKVKSKRRRGKRQRSKNA
;
A
#
# COMPACT_ATOMS: atom_id res chain seq x y z
N MET A 1 -15.61 -45.46 29.27
CA MET A 1 -16.86 -46.25 29.34
C MET A 1 -17.16 -46.65 27.92
N GLU A 2 -17.18 -47.91 27.49
CA GLU A 2 -17.34 -49.17 28.21
C GLU A 2 -16.26 -50.16 27.75
N VAL A 3 -15.72 -50.87 28.74
CA VAL A 3 -14.87 -52.05 28.57
C VAL A 3 -15.83 -53.24 28.56
N LEU A 4 -15.87 -54.00 27.47
CA LEU A 4 -16.53 -55.31 27.46
C LEU A 4 -15.51 -56.40 27.16
N SER A 5 -15.14 -57.03 28.26
CA SER A 5 -14.43 -58.30 28.40
C SER A 5 -15.16 -59.42 27.65
N ALA A 6 -14.45 -60.14 26.80
CA ALA A 6 -14.88 -61.44 26.27
C ALA A 6 -13.98 -62.52 26.87
N ALA A 7 -14.43 -63.10 27.98
CA ALA A 7 -13.92 -64.34 28.53
C ALA A 7 -14.75 -65.49 27.95
N THR A 8 -14.16 -66.26 27.04
CA THR A 8 -14.62 -67.61 26.72
C THR A 8 -13.46 -68.55 26.97
N GLY A 9 -13.47 -69.17 28.15
CA GLY A 9 -12.56 -70.24 28.51
C GLY A 9 -12.84 -71.46 27.64
N SER A 10 -11.83 -71.88 26.88
CA SER A 10 -11.76 -73.21 26.30
C SER A 10 -11.47 -74.20 27.42
N HIS A 11 -12.46 -75.01 27.79
CA HIS A 11 -12.21 -76.26 28.50
C HIS A 11 -11.43 -77.19 27.53
N GLN A 12 -10.10 -77.21 27.66
CA GLN A 12 -9.29 -78.31 27.14
C GLN A 12 -9.56 -79.51 28.05
N GLU A 13 -10.35 -80.46 27.57
CA GLU A 13 -10.31 -81.83 28.07
C GLU A 13 -8.89 -82.36 27.80
N GLU A 14 -8.07 -82.45 28.85
CA GLU A 14 -6.82 -83.20 28.82
C GLU A 14 -7.18 -84.68 28.60
N VAL A 15 -7.17 -85.09 27.32
CA VAL A 15 -7.23 -86.50 26.94
C VAL A 15 -5.93 -87.14 27.45
N GLU A 16 -6.01 -87.77 28.61
CA GLU A 16 -4.94 -88.55 29.20
C GLU A 16 -4.72 -89.79 28.33
N TRP A 17 -3.82 -89.70 27.34
CA TRP A 17 -3.46 -90.80 26.45
C TRP A 17 -2.77 -91.91 27.23
N ARG A 18 -3.53 -92.83 27.82
CA ARG A 18 -2.99 -94.03 28.46
C ARG A 18 -2.56 -95.01 27.39
N PHE A 19 -1.27 -95.01 27.06
CA PHE A 19 -0.66 -96.04 26.23
C PHE A 19 -0.89 -97.43 26.87
N SER A 20 -1.29 -98.41 26.06
CA SER A 20 -1.41 -99.81 26.47
C SER A 20 -0.10 -100.29 27.12
N PRO A 21 -0.12 -101.16 28.16
CA PRO A 21 1.09 -101.65 28.82
C PRO A 21 2.13 -102.23 27.86
N VAL A 22 1.69 -102.90 26.79
CA VAL A 22 2.55 -103.41 25.72
C VAL A 22 3.22 -102.26 24.95
N MET A 23 2.46 -101.21 24.67
CA MET A 23 2.96 -100.02 23.98
C MET A 23 3.96 -99.24 24.85
N GLN A 24 3.78 -99.23 26.17
CA GLN A 24 4.75 -98.63 27.11
C GLN A 24 6.06 -99.41 27.17
N VAL A 25 6.01 -100.74 27.24
CA VAL A 25 7.21 -101.60 27.24
C VAL A 25 7.98 -101.46 25.92
N VAL A 26 7.26 -101.43 24.79
CA VAL A 26 7.91 -101.34 23.47
C VAL A 26 8.43 -99.93 23.17
N LEU A 27 7.70 -98.86 23.54
CA LEU A 27 8.27 -97.50 23.49
C LEU A 27 9.50 -97.39 24.38
N GLY A 28 9.50 -98.05 25.55
CA GLY A 28 10.68 -98.14 26.41
C GLY A 28 11.87 -98.80 25.72
N ALA A 29 11.66 -99.90 24.99
CA ALA A 29 12.70 -100.58 24.22
C ALA A 29 13.23 -99.73 23.05
N VAL A 30 12.33 -99.10 22.29
CA VAL A 30 12.68 -98.19 21.19
C VAL A 30 13.44 -96.97 21.69
N LEU A 31 13.02 -96.38 22.81
CA LEU A 31 13.73 -95.28 23.46
C LEU A 31 15.10 -95.72 23.99
N SER A 32 15.21 -96.91 24.58
CA SER A 32 16.49 -97.47 25.03
C SER A 32 17.47 -97.66 23.86
N ASP A 33 17.02 -98.22 22.74
CA ASP A 33 17.88 -98.51 21.60
C ASP A 33 18.28 -97.24 20.83
N THR A 34 17.36 -96.29 20.69
CA THR A 34 17.69 -94.95 20.17
C THR A 34 18.67 -94.20 21.06
N VAL A 35 18.56 -94.32 22.39
CA VAL A 35 19.53 -93.73 23.34
C VAL A 35 20.91 -94.41 23.25
N LYS A 36 20.98 -95.73 23.05
CA LYS A 36 22.26 -96.43 22.83
C LYS A 36 22.94 -96.01 21.53
N GLU A 37 22.18 -95.92 20.44
CA GLU A 37 22.66 -95.43 19.14
C GLU A 37 23.12 -93.97 19.24
N LEU A 38 22.38 -93.12 19.98
CA LEU A 38 22.76 -91.74 20.27
C LEU A 38 24.06 -91.66 21.08
N ALA A 39 24.24 -92.52 22.08
CA ALA A 39 25.47 -92.57 22.85
C ALA A 39 26.67 -92.96 21.97
N MET A 40 26.47 -93.83 20.97
CA MET A 40 27.50 -94.16 19.98
C MET A 40 27.82 -92.98 19.05
N LEU A 41 26.80 -92.28 18.53
CA LEU A 41 26.96 -91.10 17.68
C LEU A 41 27.60 -89.91 18.41
N HIS A 42 27.20 -89.66 19.66
CA HIS A 42 27.81 -88.62 20.50
C HIS A 42 29.28 -88.95 20.80
N LYS A 43 29.60 -90.23 21.02
CA LYS A 43 30.98 -90.69 21.23
C LYS A 43 31.83 -90.60 19.97
N ALA A 44 31.24 -90.81 18.79
CA ALA A 44 31.87 -90.58 17.50
C ALA A 44 32.08 -89.08 17.21
N ALA A 45 31.15 -88.21 17.64
CA ALA A 45 31.24 -86.76 17.47
C ALA A 45 32.19 -86.08 18.48
N SER A 46 32.34 -86.61 19.71
CA SER A 46 33.21 -86.03 20.75
C SER A 46 34.71 -86.34 20.55
N CYS A 47 35.04 -87.32 19.72
CA CYS A 47 36.41 -87.64 19.31
C CYS A 47 36.74 -86.93 17.99
N GLY A 48 36.89 -85.61 18.01
CA GLY A 48 37.12 -84.82 16.79
C GLY A 48 38.45 -85.11 16.06
N ALA A 49 38.42 -84.91 14.73
CA ALA A 49 39.54 -84.75 13.78
C ALA A 49 40.02 -85.99 12.99
N SER A 50 39.34 -86.25 11.86
CA SER A 50 39.92 -86.32 10.50
C SER A 50 38.84 -86.83 9.55
N VAL A 51 38.93 -86.54 8.25
CA VAL A 51 37.95 -86.90 7.21
C VAL A 51 36.78 -85.91 7.06
N LEU A 52 37.10 -84.68 6.64
CA LEU A 52 36.44 -83.99 5.51
C LEU A 52 37.06 -82.58 5.36
N GLN A 53 38.32 -82.55 4.90
CA GLN A 53 38.87 -81.36 4.24
C GLN A 53 38.63 -81.49 2.74
N THR A 54 37.61 -80.81 2.23
CA THR A 54 37.61 -80.19 0.90
C THR A 54 36.38 -79.28 0.76
N LEU A 55 36.56 -77.98 1.03
CA LEU A 55 36.09 -76.82 0.24
C LEU A 55 36.12 -75.53 1.09
N PRO A 56 36.34 -74.35 0.46
CA PRO A 56 36.94 -73.19 1.09
C PRO A 56 35.93 -72.27 1.79
N ALA A 57 36.53 -71.41 2.61
CA ALA A 57 35.96 -70.45 3.55
C ALA A 57 34.79 -69.62 3.03
N GLU A 58 33.72 -69.55 3.84
CA GLU A 58 33.17 -68.31 4.38
C GLU A 58 32.23 -68.59 5.58
N GLU A 59 32.45 -67.84 6.66
CA GLU A 59 31.50 -67.42 7.71
C GLU A 59 30.96 -68.42 8.77
N ASP A 60 31.65 -68.43 9.93
CA ASP A 60 31.16 -68.23 11.33
C ASP A 60 29.74 -68.66 11.78
N ASN A 61 29.15 -69.72 11.21
CA ASN A 61 27.87 -70.31 11.68
C ASN A 61 27.94 -71.85 11.89
N ASN A 62 29.07 -72.37 12.37
CA ASN A 62 29.32 -73.83 12.41
C ASN A 62 28.88 -74.56 13.69
N ALA A 63 28.37 -73.88 14.73
CA ALA A 63 27.84 -74.54 15.93
C ALA A 63 26.37 -74.98 15.73
N GLU A 64 25.52 -74.13 15.16
CA GLU A 64 24.10 -74.45 14.89
C GLU A 64 23.93 -75.47 13.75
N LYS A 65 24.79 -75.44 12.73
CA LYS A 65 24.73 -76.41 11.63
C LYS A 65 25.03 -77.83 12.10
N ASN A 66 25.89 -78.01 13.11
CA ASN A 66 26.22 -79.32 13.67
C ASN A 66 25.12 -79.87 14.59
N SER A 67 24.43 -79.00 15.34
CA SER A 67 23.24 -79.42 16.10
C SER A 67 22.08 -79.83 15.18
N ASP A 68 21.90 -79.13 14.06
CA ASP A 68 20.84 -79.43 13.09
C ASP A 68 21.08 -80.74 12.31
N THR A 69 22.34 -81.11 12.04
CA THR A 69 22.67 -82.44 11.48
C THR A 69 22.47 -83.55 12.49
N LEU A 70 22.84 -83.36 13.76
CA LEU A 70 22.60 -84.33 14.83
C LEU A 70 21.10 -84.54 15.08
N ILE A 71 20.31 -83.47 15.09
CA ILE A 71 18.84 -83.55 15.23
C ILE A 71 18.22 -84.24 14.00
N ARG A 72 18.73 -84.00 12.78
CA ARG A 72 18.26 -84.70 11.58
C ARG A 72 18.58 -86.20 11.60
N GLU A 73 19.78 -86.59 12.01
CA GLU A 73 20.13 -88.01 12.14
C GLU A 73 19.38 -88.67 13.31
N LEU A 74 19.15 -87.95 14.42
CA LEU A 74 18.29 -88.40 15.51
C LEU A 74 16.87 -88.68 15.02
N ASN A 75 16.27 -87.71 14.33
CA ASN A 75 14.93 -87.86 13.79
C ASN A 75 14.89 -89.01 12.78
N ARG A 76 15.92 -89.16 11.94
CA ARG A 76 16.02 -90.28 11.00
C ARG A 76 16.07 -91.62 11.71
N ILE A 77 16.92 -91.80 12.71
CA ILE A 77 17.01 -93.06 13.48
C ILE A 77 15.68 -93.31 14.19
N PHE A 78 15.13 -92.31 14.87
CA PHE A 78 13.84 -92.43 15.55
C PHE A 78 12.72 -92.84 14.59
N PHE A 79 12.57 -92.17 13.45
CA PHE A 79 11.57 -92.53 12.45
C PHE A 79 11.84 -93.90 11.81
N GLU A 80 13.09 -94.30 11.59
CA GLU A 80 13.41 -95.62 11.04
C GLU A 80 13.07 -96.74 12.04
N THR A 81 13.36 -96.56 13.33
CA THR A 81 12.96 -97.50 14.39
C THR A 81 11.43 -97.53 14.56
N LEU A 82 10.77 -96.38 14.46
CA LEU A 82 9.31 -96.27 14.56
C LEU A 82 8.60 -96.87 13.34
N VAL A 83 9.18 -96.77 12.14
CA VAL A 83 8.72 -97.45 10.93
C VAL A 83 8.93 -98.96 11.04
N ARG A 84 10.07 -99.43 11.58
CA ARG A 84 10.26 -100.87 11.87
C ARG A 84 9.23 -101.38 12.88
N PHE A 85 8.93 -100.60 13.91
CA PHE A 85 7.88 -100.91 14.88
C PHE A 85 6.49 -100.95 14.25
N GLU A 86 6.10 -99.97 13.42
CA GLU A 86 4.85 -100.00 12.67
C GLU A 86 4.77 -101.22 11.73
N ARG A 87 5.89 -101.63 11.14
CA ARG A 87 5.97 -102.86 10.33
C ARG A 87 5.75 -104.12 11.16
N CYS A 88 6.35 -104.20 12.34
CA CYS A 88 6.12 -105.30 13.29
C CYS A 88 4.73 -105.27 13.94
N ARG A 89 4.05 -104.12 13.94
CA ARG A 89 2.66 -103.98 14.43
C ARG A 89 1.63 -104.42 13.40
N ARG A 90 1.92 -104.21 12.11
CA ARG A 90 1.03 -104.59 11.00
C ARG A 90 1.18 -106.04 10.56
N GLU A 91 2.30 -106.66 10.88
CA GLU A 91 2.49 -108.10 10.73
C GLU A 91 2.18 -108.78 12.07
N ASP A 92 1.37 -109.83 12.06
CA ASP A 92 0.89 -110.47 13.27
C ASP A 92 2.01 -111.18 14.03
N TYR A 93 2.66 -110.50 14.98
CA TYR A 93 3.65 -111.07 15.88
C TYR A 93 3.07 -111.24 17.30
N ILE A 94 3.37 -112.37 17.97
CA ILE A 94 3.15 -112.53 19.41
C ILE A 94 4.49 -112.35 20.13
N ALA A 95 4.48 -111.55 21.19
CA ALA A 95 5.59 -111.47 22.14
C ALA A 95 5.55 -112.71 23.05
N LEU A 96 6.59 -113.53 22.98
CA LEU A 96 6.81 -114.64 23.91
C LEU A 96 7.33 -114.08 25.25
N GLU A 97 7.19 -114.83 26.34
CA GLU A 97 7.62 -114.40 27.69
C GLU A 97 9.14 -114.14 27.80
N ASP A 98 9.92 -114.60 26.82
CA ASP A 98 11.36 -114.37 26.68
C ASP A 98 11.72 -113.05 25.96
N GLY A 99 10.72 -112.26 25.55
CA GLY A 99 10.90 -110.98 24.85
C GLY A 99 11.20 -111.12 23.35
N SER A 100 11.15 -112.34 22.80
CA SER A 100 11.28 -112.57 21.37
C SER A 100 9.92 -112.50 20.66
N PHE A 101 9.92 -112.05 19.40
CA PHE A 101 8.70 -111.95 18.58
C PHE A 101 8.67 -113.11 17.59
N ARG A 102 7.59 -113.90 17.61
CA ARG A 102 7.32 -114.95 16.62
C ARG A 102 6.22 -114.50 15.67
N LYS A 103 6.45 -114.64 14.36
CA LYS A 103 5.44 -114.40 13.33
C LYS A 103 4.32 -115.44 13.47
N LEU A 104 3.09 -114.98 13.62
CA LEU A 104 1.90 -115.82 13.64
C LEU A 104 1.77 -116.54 12.29
N SER A 105 1.33 -117.78 12.34
CA SER A 105 0.82 -118.50 11.17
C SER A 105 -0.34 -117.72 10.55
N GLU A 106 -0.57 -117.82 9.24
CA GLU A 106 -1.74 -117.19 8.58
C GLU A 106 -3.06 -117.62 9.25
N ASP A 107 -3.13 -118.85 9.75
CA ASP A 107 -4.30 -119.37 10.49
C ASP A 107 -4.48 -118.73 11.89
N GLU A 108 -3.37 -118.34 12.54
CA GLU A 108 -3.41 -117.73 13.88
C GLU A 108 -3.67 -116.22 13.80
N SER A 109 -3.18 -115.58 12.74
CA SER A 109 -3.49 -114.19 12.36
C SER A 109 -4.98 -114.01 12.08
N THR A 110 -5.56 -114.90 11.27
CA THR A 110 -7.00 -114.88 10.97
C THR A 110 -7.85 -115.15 12.21
N LEU A 111 -7.41 -116.04 13.10
CA LEU A 111 -8.09 -116.27 14.37
C LEU A 111 -8.03 -115.04 15.29
N ARG A 112 -6.90 -114.34 15.36
CA ARG A 112 -6.74 -113.15 16.20
C ARG A 112 -7.59 -111.99 15.71
N THR A 113 -7.57 -111.71 14.41
CA THR A 113 -8.43 -110.68 13.80
C THR A 113 -9.91 -111.01 14.01
N PHE A 114 -10.29 -112.28 13.87
CA PHE A 114 -11.65 -112.73 14.20
C PHE A 114 -11.98 -112.52 15.69
N LEU A 115 -11.08 -112.88 16.61
CA LEU A 115 -11.29 -112.68 18.04
C LEU A 115 -11.39 -111.21 18.42
N GLU A 116 -10.60 -110.32 17.82
CA GLU A 116 -10.71 -108.87 18.02
C GLU A 116 -12.01 -108.30 17.45
N GLU A 117 -12.50 -108.82 16.32
CA GLU A 117 -13.83 -108.46 15.80
C GLU A 117 -14.96 -108.96 16.71
N VAL A 118 -14.83 -110.19 17.23
CA VAL A 118 -15.78 -110.77 18.18
C VAL A 118 -15.77 -110.00 19.51
N GLU A 119 -14.61 -109.61 20.02
CA GLU A 119 -14.49 -108.80 21.24
C GLU A 119 -15.16 -107.44 21.06
N LYS A 120 -14.92 -106.76 19.93
CA LYS A 120 -15.64 -105.52 19.59
C LYS A 120 -17.15 -105.72 19.52
N LEU A 121 -17.62 -106.83 18.93
CA LEU A 121 -19.03 -107.18 18.89
C LEU A 121 -19.60 -107.45 20.29
N ILE A 122 -18.86 -108.15 21.14
CA ILE A 122 -19.25 -108.40 22.54
C ILE A 122 -19.37 -107.09 23.30
N ASP A 123 -18.40 -106.17 23.16
CA ASP A 123 -18.45 -104.86 23.81
C ASP A 123 -19.67 -104.06 23.35
N ILE A 124 -19.95 -104.06 22.04
CA ILE A 124 -21.15 -103.43 21.48
C ILE A 124 -22.43 -104.06 22.06
N PHE A 125 -22.49 -105.39 22.16
CA PHE A 125 -23.64 -106.09 22.74
C PHE A 125 -23.81 -105.80 24.24
N GLN A 126 -22.73 -105.70 25.00
CA GLN A 126 -22.79 -105.34 26.42
C GLN A 126 -23.26 -103.89 26.62
N ILE A 127 -22.85 -102.98 25.73
CA ILE A 127 -23.34 -101.59 25.75
C ILE A 127 -24.84 -101.56 25.44
N LEU A 128 -25.28 -102.30 24.41
CA LEU A 128 -26.69 -102.44 24.04
C LEU A 128 -27.52 -103.06 25.16
N GLU A 129 -27.03 -104.11 25.81
CA GLU A 129 -27.68 -104.77 26.95
C GLU A 129 -27.89 -103.78 28.11
N ARG A 130 -26.82 -103.07 28.52
CA ARG A 130 -26.92 -102.03 29.56
C ARG A 130 -27.88 -100.91 29.18
N GLU A 131 -27.90 -100.52 27.91
CA GLU A 131 -28.77 -99.45 27.42
C GLU A 131 -30.26 -99.88 27.45
N ILE A 132 -30.53 -101.13 27.05
CA ILE A 132 -31.87 -101.74 27.12
C ILE A 132 -32.34 -101.85 28.58
N ASP A 133 -31.46 -102.28 29.49
CA ASP A 133 -31.80 -102.48 30.90
C ASP A 133 -32.05 -101.17 31.65
N VAL A 134 -31.26 -100.13 31.37
CA VAL A 134 -31.34 -98.86 32.10
C VAL A 134 -32.45 -97.94 31.56
N TRP A 135 -32.63 -97.90 30.24
CA TRP A 135 -33.52 -96.90 29.61
C TRP A 135 -34.77 -97.52 28.97
N GLY A 136 -34.76 -98.82 28.69
CA GLY A 136 -35.80 -99.52 27.95
C GLY A 136 -35.67 -99.30 26.43
N THR A 137 -35.88 -100.37 25.65
CA THR A 137 -35.63 -100.42 24.19
C THR A 137 -36.27 -99.26 23.41
N PHE A 138 -37.47 -98.85 23.81
CA PHE A 138 -38.22 -97.79 23.12
C PHE A 138 -37.69 -96.38 23.43
N LYS A 139 -37.18 -96.15 24.65
CA LYS A 139 -36.66 -94.84 25.07
C LYS A 139 -35.27 -94.59 24.48
N SER A 140 -34.42 -95.62 24.43
CA SER A 140 -33.13 -95.58 23.75
C SER A 140 -33.29 -95.34 22.26
N LEU A 141 -34.22 -96.03 21.60
CA LEU A 141 -34.51 -95.80 20.18
C LEU A 141 -34.99 -94.36 19.92
N ARG A 142 -35.87 -93.81 20.79
CA ARG A 142 -36.33 -92.42 20.69
C ARG A 142 -35.18 -91.42 20.86
N MET A 143 -34.36 -91.56 21.90
CA MET A 143 -33.18 -90.71 22.11
C MET A 143 -32.20 -90.79 20.95
N HIS A 144 -32.01 -91.99 20.37
CA HIS A 144 -31.13 -92.18 19.23
C HIS A 144 -31.72 -91.58 17.93
N CYS A 145 -33.04 -91.62 17.76
CA CYS A 145 -33.75 -90.92 16.68
C CYS A 145 -33.66 -89.39 16.86
N ASP A 146 -33.91 -88.87 18.05
CA ASP A 146 -33.82 -87.44 18.36
C ASP A 146 -32.38 -86.93 18.20
N GLY A 147 -31.38 -87.71 18.64
CA GLY A 147 -29.97 -87.42 18.43
C GLY A 147 -29.58 -87.42 16.96
N LYS A 148 -30.05 -88.41 16.17
CA LYS A 148 -29.83 -88.41 14.71
C LYS A 148 -30.54 -87.26 14.02
N GLN A 149 -31.74 -86.88 14.47
CA GLN A 149 -32.48 -85.73 13.96
C GLN A 149 -31.72 -84.43 14.26
N ALA A 150 -31.21 -84.23 15.48
CA ALA A 150 -30.39 -83.07 15.83
C ALA A 150 -29.09 -82.98 15.02
N VAL A 151 -28.46 -84.12 14.73
CA VAL A 151 -27.27 -84.20 13.86
C VAL A 151 -27.60 -83.83 12.41
N VAL A 152 -28.85 -84.00 11.96
CA VAL A 152 -29.33 -83.57 10.62
C VAL A 152 -29.79 -82.11 10.62
N ASP A 153 -30.43 -81.64 11.69
CA ASP A 153 -30.92 -80.27 11.84
C ASP A 153 -29.76 -79.26 11.96
N MET A 154 -28.66 -79.62 12.62
CA MET A 154 -27.49 -78.74 12.75
C MET A 154 -26.86 -78.34 11.38
N PRO A 155 -26.59 -79.28 10.44
CA PRO A 155 -26.19 -78.95 9.08
C PRO A 155 -27.23 -78.10 8.32
N LEU A 156 -28.52 -78.31 8.55
CA LEU A 156 -29.60 -77.52 7.93
C LEU A 156 -29.58 -76.07 8.41
N ASP A 157 -29.45 -75.84 9.71
CA ASP A 157 -29.32 -74.51 10.30
C ASP A 157 -28.00 -73.84 9.89
N MET A 158 -26.91 -74.59 9.82
CA MET A 158 -25.64 -74.09 9.27
C MET A 158 -25.79 -73.71 7.80
N ALA A 159 -26.45 -74.53 6.98
CA ALA A 159 -26.70 -74.21 5.57
C ALA A 159 -27.56 -72.94 5.42
N LYS A 160 -28.61 -72.80 6.24
CA LYS A 160 -29.47 -71.61 6.24
C LYS A 160 -28.70 -70.35 6.64
N THR A 161 -27.91 -70.40 7.72
CA THR A 161 -27.10 -69.26 8.15
C THR A 161 -25.99 -68.92 7.14
N ILE A 162 -25.41 -69.92 6.46
CA ILE A 162 -24.47 -69.70 5.35
C ILE A 162 -25.17 -68.99 4.19
N MET A 163 -26.38 -69.41 3.81
CA MET A 163 -27.15 -68.76 2.75
C MET A 163 -27.50 -67.30 3.09
N ASP A 164 -27.95 -67.04 4.32
CA ASP A 164 -28.28 -65.67 4.77
C ASP A 164 -27.03 -64.77 4.77
N LYS A 165 -25.89 -65.29 5.22
CA LYS A 165 -24.61 -64.58 5.16
C LYS A 165 -24.14 -64.34 3.73
N ASP A 166 -24.29 -65.31 2.82
CA ASP A 166 -23.95 -65.16 1.41
C ASP A 166 -24.81 -64.09 0.72
N GLN A 167 -26.11 -64.05 1.03
CA GLN A 167 -27.00 -62.98 0.58
C GLN A 167 -26.58 -61.60 1.10
N MET A 168 -26.22 -61.51 2.39
CA MET A 168 -25.72 -60.27 2.99
C MET A 168 -24.39 -59.83 2.34
N ILE A 169 -23.47 -60.77 2.08
CA ILE A 169 -22.20 -60.48 1.41
C ILE A 169 -22.47 -59.94 0.00
N LYS A 170 -23.39 -60.56 -0.76
CA LYS A 170 -23.78 -60.08 -2.10
C LYS A 170 -24.37 -58.67 -2.06
N PHE A 171 -25.28 -58.42 -1.12
CA PHE A 171 -25.86 -57.09 -0.91
C PHE A 171 -24.79 -56.04 -0.57
N MET A 172 -23.86 -56.37 0.33
CA MET A 172 -22.76 -55.48 0.71
C MET A 172 -21.82 -55.21 -0.48
N HIS A 173 -21.53 -56.21 -1.31
CA HIS A 173 -20.74 -56.02 -2.53
C HIS A 173 -21.44 -55.10 -3.53
N GLU A 174 -22.74 -55.25 -3.74
CA GLU A 174 -23.51 -54.37 -4.60
C GLU A 174 -23.49 -52.92 -4.09
N LYS A 175 -23.66 -52.73 -2.77
CA LYS A 175 -23.56 -51.40 -2.14
C LYS A 175 -22.17 -50.79 -2.26
N ILE A 176 -21.11 -51.58 -2.05
CA ILE A 176 -19.73 -51.11 -2.27
C ILE A 176 -19.57 -50.65 -3.72
N HIS A 177 -20.01 -51.47 -4.69
CA HIS A 177 -19.88 -51.13 -6.11
C HIS A 177 -20.69 -49.87 -6.49
N GLU A 178 -21.90 -49.70 -5.97
CA GLU A 178 -22.68 -48.47 -6.13
C GLU A 178 -21.94 -47.24 -5.58
N THR A 179 -21.34 -47.35 -4.38
CA THR A 179 -20.58 -46.25 -3.78
C THR A 179 -19.31 -45.93 -4.55
N GLU A 180 -18.58 -46.93 -5.03
CA GLU A 180 -17.39 -46.75 -5.89
C GLU A 180 -17.75 -46.00 -7.17
N LYS A 181 -18.84 -46.40 -7.83
CA LYS A 181 -19.34 -45.71 -9.03
C LYS A 181 -19.76 -44.27 -8.75
N HIS A 182 -20.38 -44.03 -7.59
CA HIS A 182 -20.73 -42.67 -7.18
C HIS A 182 -19.49 -41.80 -6.96
N PHE A 183 -18.46 -42.31 -6.27
CA PHE A 183 -17.20 -41.59 -6.07
C PHE A 183 -16.45 -41.34 -7.38
N GLU A 184 -16.46 -42.29 -8.31
CA GLU A 184 -15.87 -42.10 -9.65
C GLU A 184 -16.57 -40.96 -10.41
N ASN A 185 -17.91 -40.93 -10.39
CA ASN A 185 -18.68 -39.83 -10.99
C ASN A 185 -18.37 -38.48 -10.33
N GLN A 186 -18.25 -38.44 -9.00
CA GLN A 186 -17.86 -37.22 -8.29
C GLN A 186 -16.45 -36.77 -8.66
N ARG A 187 -15.49 -37.70 -8.79
CA ARG A 187 -14.13 -37.38 -9.21
C ARG A 187 -14.11 -36.75 -10.61
N LEU A 188 -14.81 -37.36 -11.56
CA LEU A 188 -14.94 -36.83 -12.92
C LEU A 188 -15.59 -35.44 -12.93
N PHE A 189 -16.60 -35.21 -12.10
CA PHE A 189 -17.23 -33.91 -11.94
C PHE A 189 -16.25 -32.86 -11.38
N TYR A 190 -15.49 -33.19 -10.33
CA TYR A 190 -14.51 -32.28 -9.76
C TYR A 190 -13.36 -31.98 -10.74
N ASP A 191 -12.87 -32.97 -11.47
CA ASP A 191 -11.84 -32.78 -12.50
C ASP A 191 -12.31 -31.84 -13.62
N GLU A 192 -13.58 -31.98 -14.03
CA GLU A 192 -14.23 -31.08 -14.98
C GLU A 192 -14.32 -29.65 -14.44
N VAL A 193 -14.78 -29.46 -13.19
CA VAL A 193 -14.86 -28.14 -12.55
C VAL A 193 -13.48 -27.50 -12.40
N ILE A 194 -12.47 -28.26 -11.97
CA ILE A 194 -11.09 -27.78 -11.85
C ILE A 194 -10.57 -27.31 -13.21
N ARG A 195 -10.87 -28.05 -14.29
CA ARG A 195 -10.46 -27.66 -15.64
C ARG A 195 -11.13 -26.36 -16.08
N ARG A 196 -12.43 -26.21 -15.86
CA ARG A 196 -13.17 -24.97 -16.17
C ARG A 196 -12.62 -23.78 -15.39
N LEU A 197 -12.47 -23.92 -14.07
CA LEU A 197 -11.91 -22.87 -13.21
C LEU A 197 -10.49 -22.48 -13.64
N LYS A 198 -9.67 -23.45 -14.06
CA LYS A 198 -8.33 -23.19 -14.60
C LYS A 198 -8.40 -22.37 -15.90
N HIS A 199 -9.33 -22.67 -16.80
CA HIS A 199 -9.53 -21.89 -18.02
C HIS A 199 -10.02 -20.47 -17.71
N GLU A 200 -11.05 -20.32 -16.87
CA GLU A 200 -11.56 -19.01 -16.44
C GLU A 200 -10.48 -18.14 -15.78
N TRP A 201 -9.65 -18.75 -14.93
CA TRP A 201 -8.53 -18.05 -14.29
C TRP A 201 -7.47 -17.60 -15.31
N GLN A 202 -7.16 -18.45 -16.31
CA GLN A 202 -6.22 -18.09 -17.37
C GLN A 202 -6.75 -16.95 -18.24
N GLU A 203 -8.04 -16.97 -18.59
CA GLU A 203 -8.71 -15.91 -19.33
C GLU A 203 -8.71 -14.59 -18.55
N ALA A 204 -9.11 -14.63 -17.28
CA ALA A 204 -9.10 -13.45 -16.40
C ALA A 204 -7.68 -12.87 -16.25
N ARG A 205 -6.67 -13.72 -16.11
CA ARG A 205 -5.26 -13.29 -16.05
C ARG A 205 -4.83 -12.61 -17.35
N GLN A 206 -5.21 -13.15 -18.50
CA GLN A 206 -4.85 -12.56 -19.79
C GLN A 206 -5.59 -11.24 -20.04
N LEU A 207 -6.87 -11.15 -19.66
CA LEU A 207 -7.66 -9.92 -19.70
C LEU A 207 -7.03 -8.84 -18.80
N ALA A 208 -6.64 -9.17 -17.58
CA ALA A 208 -5.97 -8.25 -16.67
C ALA A 208 -4.62 -7.75 -17.22
N LYS A 209 -3.86 -8.63 -17.88
CA LYS A 209 -2.59 -8.26 -18.53
C LYS A 209 -2.84 -7.28 -19.69
N MET A 210 -3.82 -7.56 -20.54
CA MET A 210 -4.19 -6.70 -21.66
C MET A 210 -4.72 -5.35 -21.20
N SER A 211 -5.58 -5.32 -20.18
CA SER A 211 -6.12 -4.07 -19.64
C SER A 211 -5.03 -3.21 -19.02
N TYR A 212 -4.09 -3.81 -18.30
CA TYR A 212 -2.91 -3.10 -17.77
C TYR A 212 -2.05 -2.51 -18.89
N GLN A 213 -1.75 -3.28 -19.93
CA GLN A 213 -0.97 -2.81 -21.08
C GLN A 213 -1.66 -1.66 -21.82
N TYR A 214 -2.96 -1.80 -22.07
CA TYR A 214 -3.77 -0.76 -22.71
C TYR A 214 -3.78 0.53 -21.88
N LEU A 215 -4.01 0.40 -20.57
CA LEU A 215 -4.05 1.53 -19.66
C LEU A 215 -2.69 2.24 -19.60
N LYS A 216 -1.61 1.47 -19.48
CA LYS A 216 -0.23 1.99 -19.52
C LYS A 216 0.04 2.76 -20.82
N GLN A 217 -0.35 2.21 -21.96
CA GLN A 217 -0.17 2.86 -23.26
C GLN A 217 -1.02 4.13 -23.38
N SER A 218 -2.27 4.11 -22.92
CA SER A 218 -3.15 5.29 -22.92
C SER A 218 -2.58 6.41 -22.06
N TYR A 219 -2.07 6.11 -20.86
CA TYR A 219 -1.42 7.12 -20.01
C TYR A 219 -0.11 7.63 -20.62
N SER A 220 0.69 6.76 -21.25
CA SER A 220 1.91 7.17 -21.95
C SER A 220 1.59 8.15 -23.08
N GLN A 221 0.58 7.86 -23.90
CA GLN A 221 0.14 8.75 -24.99
C GLN A 221 -0.37 10.10 -24.45
N ARG A 222 -1.16 10.08 -23.36
CA ARG A 222 -1.59 11.34 -22.74
C ARG A 222 -0.40 12.15 -22.21
N ALA A 223 0.54 11.50 -21.53
CA ALA A 223 1.73 12.17 -21.02
C ALA A 223 2.57 12.77 -22.15
N GLU A 224 2.72 12.05 -23.25
CA GLU A 224 3.41 12.54 -24.45
C GLU A 224 2.70 13.74 -25.07
N LEU A 225 1.38 13.69 -25.24
CA LEU A 225 0.59 14.84 -25.72
C LEU A 225 0.70 16.06 -24.79
N TYR A 226 0.63 15.84 -23.47
CA TYR A 226 0.85 16.92 -22.50
C TYR A 226 2.26 17.49 -22.59
N SER A 227 3.28 16.65 -22.78
CA SER A 227 4.66 17.11 -22.98
C SER A 227 4.75 18.00 -24.21
N ILE A 228 4.17 17.58 -25.34
CA ILE A 228 4.15 18.35 -26.59
C ILE A 228 3.45 19.70 -26.37
N MET A 229 2.30 19.72 -25.71
CA MET A 229 1.60 20.98 -25.40
C MET A 229 2.45 21.93 -24.54
N CYS A 230 3.11 21.40 -23.51
CA CYS A 230 4.03 22.19 -22.68
C CYS A 230 5.21 22.72 -23.49
N ASP A 231 5.79 21.91 -24.39
CA ASP A 231 6.89 22.31 -25.27
C ASP A 231 6.46 23.40 -26.27
N GLU A 232 5.23 23.31 -26.80
CA GLU A 232 4.65 24.34 -27.67
C GLU A 232 4.39 25.65 -26.91
N GLU A 233 3.82 25.60 -25.70
CA GLU A 233 3.58 26.78 -24.86
C GLU A 233 4.90 27.45 -24.45
N THR A 234 5.89 26.66 -24.04
CA THR A 234 7.21 27.18 -23.69
C THR A 234 7.94 27.75 -24.90
N GLY A 235 7.80 27.14 -26.08
CA GLY A 235 8.28 27.68 -27.35
C GLY A 235 7.65 29.04 -27.66
N ALA A 236 6.32 29.15 -27.60
CA ALA A 236 5.59 30.40 -27.85
C ALA A 236 5.99 31.52 -26.86
N LEU A 237 6.16 31.19 -25.58
CA LEU A 237 6.66 32.14 -24.57
C LEU A 237 8.09 32.57 -24.86
N THR A 238 8.95 31.65 -25.31
CA THR A 238 10.34 31.95 -25.68
C THR A 238 10.41 32.88 -26.88
N ASP A 239 9.59 32.64 -27.91
CA ASP A 239 9.48 33.48 -29.10
C ASP A 239 8.95 34.88 -28.75
N SER A 240 7.93 34.95 -27.87
CA SER A 240 7.41 36.22 -27.36
C SER A 240 8.49 36.99 -26.59
N ALA A 241 9.24 36.33 -25.71
CA ALA A 241 10.36 36.93 -24.99
C ALA A 241 11.45 37.42 -25.94
N HIS A 242 11.74 36.67 -27.02
CA HIS A 242 12.67 37.10 -28.06
C HIS A 242 12.17 38.35 -28.80
N SER A 243 10.89 38.38 -29.18
CA SER A 243 10.24 39.53 -29.81
C SER A 243 10.31 40.78 -28.92
N PHE A 244 10.01 40.65 -27.62
CA PHE A 244 10.15 41.76 -26.67
C PHE A 244 11.59 42.26 -26.55
N ARG A 245 12.58 41.35 -26.51
CA ARG A 245 14.00 41.74 -26.52
C ARG A 245 14.37 42.50 -27.78
N GLN A 246 13.91 42.05 -28.95
CA GLN A 246 14.14 42.77 -30.21
C GLN A 246 13.53 44.17 -30.15
N ARG A 247 12.28 44.30 -29.68
CA ARG A 247 11.60 45.60 -29.54
C ARG A 247 12.29 46.53 -28.54
N ILE A 248 12.77 46.02 -27.41
CA ILE A 248 13.56 46.81 -26.46
C ILE A 248 14.86 47.29 -27.12
N ASN A 249 15.51 46.45 -27.92
CA ASN A 249 16.73 46.84 -28.63
C ASN A 249 16.47 47.90 -29.70
N THR A 250 15.36 47.80 -30.44
CA THR A 250 14.98 48.83 -31.42
C THR A 250 14.60 50.15 -30.72
N GLU A 251 13.84 50.10 -29.63
CA GLU A 251 13.50 51.28 -28.82
C GLU A 251 14.76 51.94 -28.24
N LYS A 252 15.70 51.16 -27.70
CA LYS A 252 17.00 51.67 -27.24
C LYS A 252 17.77 52.37 -28.36
N ARG A 253 17.77 51.78 -29.56
CA ARG A 253 18.42 52.39 -30.73
C ARG A 253 17.74 53.71 -31.11
N LEU A 254 16.41 53.75 -31.18
CA LEU A 254 15.65 54.96 -31.48
C LEU A 254 15.86 56.06 -30.43
N ILE A 255 15.89 55.70 -29.15
CA ILE A 255 16.21 56.63 -28.05
C ILE A 255 17.59 57.23 -28.26
N ASN A 256 18.59 56.42 -28.60
CA ASN A 256 19.94 56.91 -28.86
C ASN A 256 19.98 57.84 -30.09
N GLU A 257 19.36 57.45 -31.20
CA GLU A 257 19.27 58.27 -32.42
C GLU A 257 18.56 59.61 -32.15
N THR A 258 17.43 59.57 -31.44
CA THR A 258 16.66 60.77 -31.05
C THR A 258 17.48 61.66 -30.12
N SER A 259 18.13 61.07 -29.11
CA SER A 259 18.98 61.80 -28.16
C SER A 259 20.13 62.47 -28.90
N SER A 260 20.81 61.76 -29.80
CA SER A 260 21.89 62.33 -30.62
C SER A 260 21.40 63.49 -31.50
N CYS A 261 20.22 63.39 -32.11
CA CYS A 261 19.63 64.48 -32.89
C CYS A 261 19.33 65.71 -32.00
N LEU A 262 18.67 65.50 -30.86
CA LEU A 262 18.35 66.57 -29.91
C LEU A 262 19.60 67.25 -29.35
N PHE A 263 20.66 66.49 -29.03
CA PHE A 263 21.93 67.06 -28.60
C PHE A 263 22.60 67.86 -29.71
N ALA A 264 22.56 67.39 -30.96
CA ALA A 264 23.10 68.14 -32.10
C ALA A 264 22.35 69.46 -32.36
N GLU A 265 21.01 69.45 -32.25
CA GLU A 265 20.19 70.67 -32.33
C GLU A 265 20.48 71.63 -31.17
N LEU A 266 20.61 71.11 -29.95
CA LEU A 266 20.95 71.89 -28.78
C LEU A 266 22.33 72.55 -28.94
N ASP A 267 23.32 71.82 -29.43
CA ASP A 267 24.65 72.35 -29.75
C ASP A 267 24.59 73.44 -30.82
N LEU A 268 23.77 73.25 -31.87
CA LEU A 268 23.56 74.26 -32.91
C LEU A 268 22.93 75.54 -32.34
N HIS A 269 21.90 75.42 -31.50
CA HIS A 269 21.28 76.55 -30.81
C HIS A 269 22.24 77.23 -29.82
N ALA A 270 23.03 76.46 -29.07
CA ALA A 270 24.03 77.00 -28.17
C ALA A 270 25.11 77.78 -28.94
N ASN A 271 25.55 77.29 -30.08
CA ASN A 271 26.49 77.99 -30.97
C ASN A 271 25.87 79.24 -31.59
N HIS A 272 24.61 79.19 -32.02
CA HIS A 272 23.89 80.36 -32.52
C HIS A 272 23.72 81.43 -31.44
N LEU A 273 23.40 81.03 -30.21
CA LEU A 273 23.30 81.95 -29.08
C LEU A 273 24.66 82.59 -28.75
N LYS A 274 25.76 81.81 -28.75
CA LYS A 274 27.12 82.36 -28.62
C LYS A 274 27.45 83.35 -29.74
N TYR A 275 27.07 83.05 -30.97
CA TYR A 275 27.26 83.95 -32.12
C TYR A 275 26.45 85.25 -31.96
N LEU A 276 25.17 85.18 -31.59
CA LEU A 276 24.36 86.37 -31.31
C LEU A 276 24.93 87.18 -30.14
N GLN A 277 25.37 86.53 -29.06
CA GLN A 277 26.07 87.20 -27.96
C GLN A 277 27.35 87.91 -28.44
N SER A 278 28.07 87.35 -29.42
CA SER A 278 29.26 87.99 -29.99
C SER A 278 28.95 89.17 -30.93
N LEU A 279 27.78 89.16 -31.59
CA LEU A 279 27.31 90.24 -32.48
C LEU A 279 26.68 91.40 -31.72
N THR A 280 25.90 91.08 -30.69
CA THR A 280 25.29 92.10 -29.83
C THR A 280 26.40 92.58 -28.92
N LYS A 281 26.96 93.77 -29.18
CA LYS A 281 27.85 94.43 -28.23
C LYS A 281 27.02 94.89 -27.04
N VAL A 282 26.67 93.94 -26.20
CA VAL A 282 25.85 94.14 -25.01
C VAL A 282 26.44 95.27 -24.17
N GLU A 283 27.77 95.35 -24.08
CA GLU A 283 28.49 96.42 -23.38
C GLU A 283 28.24 97.83 -23.97
N GLU A 284 28.23 97.98 -25.30
CA GLU A 284 27.96 99.28 -25.95
C GLU A 284 26.50 99.70 -25.76
N LEU A 285 25.56 98.76 -25.90
CA LEU A 285 24.14 99.03 -25.70
C LEU A 285 23.82 99.30 -24.21
N THR A 286 24.47 98.62 -23.27
CA THR A 286 24.32 98.94 -21.84
C THR A 286 24.87 100.31 -21.51
N SER A 287 26.01 100.70 -22.10
CA SER A 287 26.59 102.04 -21.91
C SER A 287 25.71 103.14 -22.49
N GLU A 288 25.10 102.92 -23.66
CA GLU A 288 24.17 103.86 -24.29
C GLU A 288 22.87 104.00 -23.48
N LEU A 289 22.38 102.91 -22.89
CA LEU A 289 21.21 102.92 -22.01
C LEU A 289 21.50 103.67 -20.71
N GLU A 290 22.66 103.47 -20.10
CA GLU A 290 23.13 104.24 -18.94
C GLU A 290 23.32 105.74 -19.25
N ALA A 291 23.79 106.08 -20.44
CA ALA A 291 23.88 107.48 -20.89
C ALA A 291 22.49 108.10 -21.07
N MET A 292 21.54 107.35 -21.62
CA MET A 292 20.16 107.80 -21.80
C MET A 292 19.42 107.97 -20.46
N THR A 293 19.62 107.08 -19.49
CA THR A 293 19.04 107.24 -18.15
C THR A 293 19.63 108.44 -17.41
N ALA A 294 20.94 108.66 -17.49
CA ALA A 294 21.59 109.85 -16.92
C ALA A 294 21.08 111.17 -17.55
N SER A 295 20.85 111.17 -18.87
CA SER A 295 20.25 112.30 -19.59
C SER A 295 18.82 112.60 -19.12
N LEU A 296 18.02 111.54 -18.93
CA LEU A 296 16.63 111.65 -18.47
C LEU A 296 16.56 112.17 -17.03
N GLU A 297 17.42 111.68 -16.13
CA GLU A 297 17.52 112.21 -14.76
C GLU A 297 17.90 113.70 -14.73
N LYS A 298 18.81 114.13 -15.62
CA LYS A 298 19.16 115.55 -15.74
C LYS A 298 17.95 116.38 -16.20
N LEU A 299 17.21 115.90 -17.20
CA LEU A 299 16.01 116.57 -17.69
C LEU A 299 14.91 116.66 -16.62
N CYS A 300 14.73 115.61 -15.80
CA CYS A 300 13.82 115.62 -14.66
C CYS A 300 14.21 116.70 -13.64
N LYS A 301 15.52 116.79 -13.28
CA LYS A 301 16.02 117.83 -12.36
C LYS A 301 15.80 119.25 -12.93
N ASP A 302 16.01 119.44 -14.23
CA ASP A 302 15.80 120.73 -14.87
C ASP A 302 14.30 121.09 -14.96
N HIS A 303 13.42 120.10 -15.16
CA HIS A 303 11.97 120.29 -15.10
C HIS A 303 11.48 120.66 -13.69
N GLU A 304 12.02 120.03 -12.64
CA GLU A 304 11.72 120.38 -11.25
C GLU A 304 12.15 121.81 -10.92
N LYS A 305 13.35 122.24 -11.36
CA LYS A 305 13.79 123.63 -11.21
C LYS A 305 12.86 124.60 -11.93
N LEU A 306 12.48 124.29 -13.18
CA LEU A 306 11.58 125.13 -13.96
C LEU A 306 10.21 125.27 -13.28
N LYS A 307 9.70 124.19 -12.68
CA LYS A 307 8.44 124.21 -11.90
C LYS A 307 8.53 125.15 -10.70
N VAL A 308 9.67 125.19 -10.01
CA VAL A 308 9.92 126.13 -8.91
C VAL A 308 9.97 127.57 -9.40
N GLU A 309 10.65 127.84 -10.52
CA GLU A 309 10.72 129.18 -11.13
C GLU A 309 9.34 129.68 -11.58
N TYR A 310 8.51 128.81 -12.17
CA TYR A 310 7.13 129.14 -12.52
C TYR A 310 6.28 129.44 -11.29
N ALA A 311 6.39 128.66 -10.22
CA ALA A 311 5.67 128.92 -8.97
C ALA A 311 6.09 130.28 -8.36
N GLN A 312 7.37 130.64 -8.44
CA GLN A 312 7.83 131.97 -8.01
C GLN A 312 7.26 133.09 -8.89
N CYS A 313 7.20 132.90 -10.21
CA CYS A 313 6.58 133.87 -11.12
C CYS A 313 5.08 134.04 -10.85
N GLU A 314 4.34 132.94 -10.65
CA GLU A 314 2.92 133.00 -10.29
C GLU A 314 2.68 133.73 -8.97
N GLN A 315 3.53 133.50 -7.97
CA GLN A 315 3.44 134.19 -6.69
C GLN A 315 3.59 135.70 -6.86
N VAL A 316 4.54 136.17 -7.67
CA VAL A 316 4.72 137.60 -7.97
C VAL A 316 3.48 138.18 -8.67
N VAL A 317 2.85 137.43 -9.58
CA VAL A 317 1.63 137.88 -10.27
C VAL A 317 0.44 137.97 -9.31
N LEU A 318 0.31 137.01 -8.39
CA LEU A 318 -0.73 137.04 -7.35
C LEU A 318 -0.53 138.20 -6.38
N ASP A 319 0.70 138.46 -5.95
CA ASP A 319 1.05 139.60 -5.08
C ASP A 319 0.75 140.94 -5.78
N TYR A 320 1.01 141.05 -7.09
CA TYR A 320 0.65 142.24 -7.86
C TYR A 320 -0.87 142.44 -7.96
N LYS A 321 -1.64 141.36 -8.26
CA LYS A 321 -3.11 141.43 -8.34
C LYS A 321 -3.75 141.82 -7.01
N THR A 322 -3.29 141.25 -5.90
CA THR A 322 -3.80 141.57 -4.56
C THR A 322 -3.45 143.00 -4.14
N ALA A 323 -2.27 143.52 -4.53
CA ALA A 323 -1.92 144.92 -4.31
C ALA A 323 -2.81 145.89 -5.11
N GLU A 324 -3.17 145.52 -6.35
CA GLU A 324 -4.05 146.32 -7.20
C GLU A 324 -5.50 146.34 -6.69
N GLU A 325 -6.01 145.19 -6.19
CA GLU A 325 -7.33 145.13 -5.54
C GLU A 325 -7.39 145.96 -4.25
N ARG A 326 -6.31 145.94 -3.44
CA ARG A 326 -6.22 146.81 -2.25
C ARG A 326 -6.28 148.29 -2.62
N ARG A 327 -5.57 148.72 -3.67
CA ARG A 327 -5.66 150.11 -4.18
C ARG A 327 -7.08 150.48 -4.59
N ARG A 328 -7.77 149.61 -5.33
CA ARG A 328 -9.17 149.88 -5.73
C ARG A 328 -10.09 150.05 -4.51
N LEU A 329 -9.96 149.19 -3.50
CA LEU A 329 -10.79 149.28 -2.29
C LEU A 329 -10.51 150.57 -1.50
N ASP A 330 -9.25 150.98 -1.38
CA ASP A 330 -8.88 152.24 -0.72
C ASP A 330 -9.43 153.47 -1.48
N GLU A 331 -9.42 153.44 -2.82
CA GLU A 331 -10.00 154.49 -3.65
C GLU A 331 -11.53 154.58 -3.49
N GLU A 332 -12.25 153.45 -3.43
CA GLU A 332 -13.70 153.43 -3.19
C GLU A 332 -14.07 153.95 -1.80
N ILE A 333 -13.30 153.59 -0.76
CA ILE A 333 -13.50 154.11 0.61
C ILE A 333 -13.27 155.61 0.63
N ASN A 334 -12.20 156.10 0.00
CA ASN A 334 -11.89 157.52 -0.06
C ASN A 334 -12.98 158.32 -0.80
N GLN A 335 -13.55 157.77 -1.87
CA GLN A 335 -14.69 158.39 -2.57
C GLN A 335 -15.94 158.48 -1.68
N LYS A 336 -16.28 157.40 -0.95
CA LYS A 336 -17.41 157.42 0.01
C LYS A 336 -17.20 158.44 1.12
N VAL A 337 -15.98 158.57 1.64
CA VAL A 337 -15.61 159.60 2.63
C VAL A 337 -15.76 161.01 2.05
N LEU A 338 -15.29 161.25 0.83
CA LEU A 338 -15.41 162.54 0.14
C LEU A 338 -16.87 162.95 -0.07
N VAL A 339 -17.74 162.02 -0.47
CA VAL A 339 -19.18 162.26 -0.58
C VAL A 339 -19.79 162.61 0.78
N GLY A 340 -19.40 161.91 1.85
CA GLY A 340 -19.80 162.24 3.22
C GLY A 340 -19.37 163.64 3.65
N ILE A 341 -18.12 164.04 3.34
CA ILE A 341 -17.61 165.40 3.60
C ILE A 341 -18.44 166.46 2.85
N PHE A 342 -18.80 166.22 1.59
CA PHE A 342 -19.63 167.15 0.84
C PHE A 342 -21.05 167.26 1.39
N GLN A 343 -21.65 166.17 1.87
CA GLN A 343 -22.96 166.20 2.53
C GLN A 343 -22.92 166.97 3.85
N VAL A 344 -21.87 166.78 4.65
CA VAL A 344 -21.65 167.58 5.87
C VAL A 344 -21.42 169.05 5.54
N GLN A 345 -20.64 169.37 4.51
CA GLN A 345 -20.46 170.76 4.05
C GLN A 345 -21.77 171.37 3.54
N ALA A 346 -22.59 170.61 2.82
CA ALA A 346 -23.89 171.07 2.33
C ALA A 346 -24.87 171.29 3.50
N TRP A 347 -24.90 170.38 4.48
CA TRP A 347 -25.66 170.53 5.71
C TRP A 347 -25.21 171.75 6.51
N TRP A 348 -23.90 171.97 6.66
CA TRP A 348 -23.38 173.14 7.37
C TRP A 348 -23.68 174.43 6.59
N ARG A 349 -23.53 174.45 5.26
CA ARG A 349 -23.92 175.59 4.42
C ARG A 349 -25.42 175.89 4.56
N ALA A 350 -26.27 174.87 4.60
CA ALA A 350 -27.71 175.02 4.80
C ALA A 350 -28.05 175.58 6.20
N ILE A 351 -27.39 175.12 7.27
CA ILE A 351 -27.59 175.67 8.62
C ILE A 351 -27.08 177.12 8.71
N ILE A 352 -25.94 177.45 8.09
CA ILE A 352 -25.42 178.83 8.05
C ILE A 352 -26.43 179.78 7.38
N VAL A 353 -27.08 179.33 6.30
CA VAL A 353 -28.14 180.09 5.62
C VAL A 353 -29.40 180.21 6.49
N MET A 354 -29.86 179.11 7.10
CA MET A 354 -31.07 179.12 7.95
C MET A 354 -30.90 179.90 9.26
N ARG A 355 -29.69 179.97 9.83
CA ARG A 355 -29.40 180.70 11.09
C ARG A 355 -28.83 182.10 10.90
N GLY A 356 -28.68 182.59 9.67
CA GLY A 356 -28.30 183.99 9.39
C GLY A 356 -26.88 184.39 9.82
N ILE A 357 -25.92 183.45 9.86
CA ILE A 357 -24.56 183.70 10.36
C ILE A 357 -23.69 184.28 9.23
N LYS A 358 -23.26 185.56 9.35
CA LYS A 358 -22.36 186.21 8.37
C LYS A 358 -20.90 185.78 8.55
N VAL A 359 -20.34 185.05 7.57
CA VAL A 359 -18.92 184.66 7.52
C VAL A 359 -18.08 185.74 6.80
N LYS A 360 -17.05 186.28 7.48
CA LYS A 360 -16.10 187.27 6.93
C LYS A 360 -15.06 186.59 6.02
N SER A 361 -14.90 187.09 4.80
CA SER A 361 -13.89 186.63 3.83
C SER A 361 -12.49 187.17 4.16
N LYS A 362 -11.46 186.30 4.16
CA LYS A 362 -10.04 186.69 4.19
C LYS A 362 -9.19 185.91 3.16
N ARG A 363 -8.42 186.73 2.44
CA ARG A 363 -7.37 186.58 1.42
C ARG A 363 -6.23 185.54 1.62
N ARG A 364 -5.80 185.00 0.45
CA ARG A 364 -4.44 184.97 -0.20
C ARG A 364 -3.35 183.91 0.11
N ARG A 365 -2.57 183.72 -0.98
CA ARG A 365 -1.17 183.23 -1.19
C ARG A 365 -1.03 181.70 -1.24
N GLY A 366 -0.20 181.10 -2.10
CA GLY A 366 0.87 181.62 -2.96
C GLY A 366 1.55 180.46 -3.72
N LYS A 367 2.40 180.83 -4.67
CA LYS A 367 3.00 180.10 -5.80
C LYS A 367 4.41 179.56 -5.48
N ARG A 368 4.83 178.41 -6.06
CA ARG A 368 6.21 177.91 -6.38
C ARG A 368 6.25 176.37 -6.26
N GLN A 369 7.07 175.54 -6.94
CA GLN A 369 8.04 175.64 -8.04
C GLN A 369 8.62 174.22 -8.24
N ARG A 370 8.71 173.74 -9.50
CA ARG A 370 9.78 172.90 -10.12
C ARG A 370 10.58 171.88 -9.27
N SER A 371 10.64 170.62 -9.74
CA SER A 371 11.82 169.98 -10.39
C SER A 371 12.22 168.56 -9.91
N LYS A 372 12.60 167.74 -10.91
CA LYS A 372 13.74 166.81 -11.01
C LYS A 372 13.77 165.51 -10.19
N ASN A 373 13.86 164.43 -10.97
CA ASN A 373 14.76 163.27 -10.89
C ASN A 373 15.03 162.61 -9.53
N ALA A 374 14.60 161.36 -9.41
CA ALA A 374 15.49 160.21 -9.23
C ALA A 374 14.82 158.99 -9.86
#